data_AF-A0A523BRE0-F1
#
_entry.id   AF-A0A523BRE0-F1
#
_cell.length_a   1.000
_cell.length_b   1.000
_cell.length_c   1.000
_cell.angle_alpha   90.00
_cell.angle_beta   90.00
_cell.angle_gamma   90.00
#
_symmetry.space_group_name_H-M   'P 1'
#
loop_
_entity.id
_entity.type
_entity.pdbx_description
1 polymer ?
#
loop_
_entity_poly.entity_id
_entity_poly.type
_entity_poly.pdbx_seq_one_letter_code
_entity_poly.pdbx_strand_id
1 'polypeptide(L)'
;MQVRKSYLILILVLMAMLAGCGGSTAPNSPGEEVPWEEVAVENMPEEIQKWVEENYRERGNYSHFTAEGGYFLVAWGEQPTGGYRVVIAEITSTADGLEVVASLHPPQPGEMVTQVITYPYALVFAPGVEQQPVNFTVGEAGAASPVGNSASGAPAGNVQVDSGTYVGQIDGNSIEIEVSGAPQGQVARAFRLSDMVKSSFAGLGLESGDPVRFTYTLNEHGQAVITGIEKTW
;
A
#
# COMPACT_ATOMS: atom_id res chain seq x y z
N MET A 1 57.51 -24.43 40.71
CA MET A 1 56.98 -23.05 40.58
C MET A 1 56.69 -22.78 39.10
N GLN A 2 55.58 -23.31 38.57
CA GLN A 2 55.25 -23.19 37.14
C GLN A 2 53.77 -22.86 36.89
N VAL A 3 53.15 -22.13 37.82
CA VAL A 3 51.70 -21.82 37.78
C VAL A 3 51.38 -20.46 37.14
N ARG A 4 52.37 -19.74 36.60
CA ARG A 4 52.20 -18.32 36.25
C ARG A 4 52.01 -18.03 34.76
N LYS A 5 52.08 -19.04 33.87
CA LYS A 5 52.00 -18.80 32.41
C LYS A 5 50.65 -19.20 31.79
N SER A 6 49.91 -20.13 32.40
CA SER A 6 48.58 -20.53 31.89
C SER A 6 47.44 -19.60 32.29
N TYR A 7 47.53 -18.88 33.41
CA TYR A 7 46.52 -17.88 33.79
C TYR A 7 46.61 -16.59 32.98
N LEU A 8 47.82 -16.22 32.51
CA LEU A 8 48.04 -15.05 31.65
C LEU A 8 47.43 -15.25 30.24
N ILE A 9 47.38 -16.48 29.75
CA ILE A 9 46.74 -16.81 28.46
C ILE A 9 45.21 -16.88 28.62
N LEU A 10 44.70 -17.39 29.75
CA LEU A 10 43.25 -17.48 30.00
C LEU A 10 42.59 -16.10 30.20
N ILE A 11 43.30 -15.14 30.82
CA ILE A 11 42.82 -13.76 31.00
C ILE A 11 42.86 -12.96 29.67
N LEU A 12 43.80 -13.27 28.78
CA LEU A 12 43.96 -12.58 27.49
C LEU A 12 42.92 -13.04 26.44
N VAL A 13 42.39 -14.27 26.58
CA VAL A 13 41.28 -14.78 25.75
C VAL A 13 39.92 -14.28 26.24
N LEU A 14 39.74 -14.04 27.55
CA LEU A 14 38.49 -13.50 28.10
C LEU A 14 38.30 -12.00 27.77
N MET A 15 39.40 -11.26 27.57
CA MET A 15 39.37 -9.82 27.23
C MET A 15 39.21 -9.54 25.73
N ALA A 16 39.28 -10.57 24.88
CA ALA A 16 39.08 -10.46 23.42
C ALA A 16 37.60 -10.62 22.98
N MET A 17 36.68 -10.90 23.91
CA MET A 17 35.23 -11.04 23.65
C MET A 17 34.43 -9.75 23.86
N LEU A 18 35.09 -8.59 24.06
CA LEU A 18 34.42 -7.31 24.31
C LEU A 18 34.78 -6.20 23.31
N ALA A 19 35.16 -6.56 22.09
CA ALA A 19 35.02 -5.70 20.92
C ALA A 19 33.89 -6.31 20.08
N GLY A 20 32.66 -5.81 20.07
CA GLY A 20 32.27 -4.41 19.95
C GLY A 20 31.81 -4.18 18.51
N CYS A 21 30.53 -4.40 18.24
CA CYS A 21 29.80 -3.56 17.30
C CYS A 21 28.38 -3.43 17.85
N GLY A 22 28.18 -2.42 18.70
CA GLY A 22 26.86 -1.83 18.87
C GLY A 22 26.54 -1.08 17.59
N GLY A 23 26.02 -1.82 16.60
CA GLY A 23 25.26 -1.21 15.53
C GLY A 23 23.94 -0.78 16.13
N SER A 24 23.84 0.49 16.52
CA SER A 24 22.55 1.15 16.57
C SER A 24 22.04 1.10 15.13
N THR A 25 21.25 0.08 14.79
CA THR A 25 20.38 0.14 13.63
C THR A 25 19.50 1.36 13.86
N ALA A 26 19.76 2.41 13.09
CA ALA A 26 18.78 3.46 12.92
C ALA A 26 17.49 2.74 12.48
N PRO A 27 16.36 2.91 13.19
CA PRO A 27 15.09 2.52 12.61
C PRO A 27 14.93 3.37 11.36
N ASN A 28 14.49 2.74 10.27
CA ASN A 28 14.15 3.36 8.99
C ASN A 28 15.33 3.49 8.01
N SER A 29 15.84 2.36 7.52
CA SER A 29 16.01 2.31 6.05
C SER A 29 14.65 1.93 5.48
N PRO A 30 14.02 2.76 4.63
CA PRO A 30 12.83 2.36 3.91
C PRO A 30 13.14 1.05 3.18
N GLY A 31 12.25 0.06 3.27
CA GLY A 31 12.41 -1.20 2.53
C GLY A 31 12.53 -0.95 1.03
N GLU A 32 13.10 -1.90 0.30
CA GLU A 32 13.11 -1.84 -1.16
C GLU A 32 11.70 -2.14 -1.68
N GLU A 33 11.15 -1.27 -2.52
CA GLU A 33 9.84 -1.48 -3.13
C GLU A 33 9.86 -2.72 -4.02
N VAL A 34 8.89 -3.61 -3.80
CA VAL A 34 8.74 -4.85 -4.56
C VAL A 34 7.71 -4.61 -5.67
N PRO A 35 8.04 -4.83 -6.95
CA PRO A 35 7.07 -4.75 -8.03
C PRO A 35 5.98 -5.82 -7.88
N TRP A 36 4.72 -5.44 -8.06
CA TRP A 36 3.57 -6.34 -8.03
C TRP A 36 2.47 -5.85 -8.98
N GLU A 37 1.56 -6.75 -9.32
CA GLU A 37 0.39 -6.46 -10.15
C GLU A 37 -0.89 -7.07 -9.57
N GLU A 38 -2.04 -6.42 -9.77
CA GLU A 38 -3.34 -7.04 -9.48
C GLU A 38 -3.64 -8.14 -10.51
N VAL A 39 -4.14 -9.27 -10.03
CA VAL A 39 -4.42 -10.43 -10.89
C VAL A 39 -5.87 -10.87 -10.79
N ALA A 40 -6.46 -11.22 -11.93
CA ALA A 40 -7.79 -11.79 -12.01
C ALA A 40 -7.75 -13.29 -11.72
N VAL A 41 -8.65 -13.77 -10.85
CA VAL A 41 -8.57 -15.13 -10.30
C VAL A 41 -8.62 -16.19 -11.39
N GLU A 42 -9.52 -16.01 -12.35
CA GLU A 42 -9.74 -16.91 -13.48
C GLU A 42 -8.50 -17.12 -14.37
N ASN A 43 -7.52 -16.22 -14.34
CA ASN A 43 -6.32 -16.28 -15.17
C ASN A 43 -5.14 -16.93 -14.45
N MET A 44 -5.28 -17.27 -13.17
CA MET A 44 -4.18 -17.82 -12.35
C MET A 44 -4.09 -19.36 -12.47
N PRO A 45 -2.96 -19.98 -12.06
CA PRO A 45 -2.86 -21.43 -11.94
C PRO A 45 -3.96 -22.02 -11.04
N GLU A 46 -4.44 -23.24 -11.35
CA GLU A 46 -5.54 -23.90 -10.61
C GLU A 46 -5.29 -23.98 -9.09
N GLU A 47 -4.03 -24.19 -8.69
CA GLU A 47 -3.61 -24.19 -7.28
C GLU A 47 -3.96 -22.87 -6.58
N ILE A 48 -3.67 -21.75 -7.23
CA ILE A 48 -3.92 -20.41 -6.68
C ILE A 48 -5.41 -20.09 -6.69
N GLN A 49 -6.13 -20.47 -7.75
CA GLN A 49 -7.59 -20.29 -7.79
C GLN A 49 -8.27 -20.98 -6.60
N LYS A 50 -7.87 -22.22 -6.33
CA LYS A 50 -8.38 -23.00 -5.22
C LYS A 50 -8.02 -22.37 -3.87
N TRP A 51 -6.77 -21.94 -3.71
CA TRP A 51 -6.32 -21.25 -2.50
C TRP A 51 -7.11 -19.96 -2.25
N VAL A 52 -7.42 -19.17 -3.27
CA VAL A 52 -8.27 -17.98 -3.11
C VAL A 52 -9.67 -18.36 -2.66
N GLU A 53 -10.34 -19.31 -3.32
CA GLU A 53 -11.71 -19.74 -2.96
C GLU A 53 -11.79 -20.23 -1.51
N GLU A 54 -10.76 -20.92 -1.01
CA GLU A 54 -10.69 -21.42 0.36
C GLU A 54 -10.53 -20.29 1.41
N ASN A 55 -10.01 -19.12 1.04
CA ASN A 55 -9.62 -18.08 2.00
C ASN A 55 -10.42 -16.76 1.88
N TYR A 56 -10.88 -16.36 0.68
CA TYR A 56 -11.38 -14.99 0.45
C TYR A 56 -12.65 -14.60 1.23
N ARG A 57 -13.41 -15.59 1.72
CA ARG A 57 -14.64 -15.36 2.50
C ARG A 57 -14.37 -15.08 3.96
N GLU A 58 -13.24 -15.54 4.48
CA GLU A 58 -12.84 -15.33 5.86
C GLU A 58 -11.98 -14.07 5.95
N ARG A 59 -12.14 -13.33 7.05
CA ARG A 59 -11.31 -12.16 7.29
C ARG A 59 -9.89 -12.62 7.60
N GLY A 60 -8.94 -12.22 6.77
CA GLY A 60 -7.55 -12.64 6.95
C GLY A 60 -6.60 -12.08 5.89
N ASN A 61 -5.32 -12.31 6.16
CA ASN A 61 -4.22 -11.91 5.29
C ASN A 61 -3.40 -13.17 4.99
N TYR A 62 -3.20 -13.45 3.72
CA TYR A 62 -2.65 -14.73 3.28
C TYR A 62 -1.55 -14.50 2.26
N SER A 63 -0.51 -15.33 2.33
CA SER A 63 0.54 -15.38 1.32
C SER A 63 0.68 -16.80 0.80
N HIS A 64 0.90 -16.94 -0.51
CA HIS A 64 1.19 -18.21 -1.16
C HIS A 64 2.36 -18.03 -2.12
N PHE A 65 3.37 -18.88 -2.01
CA PHE A 65 4.59 -18.76 -2.81
C PHE A 65 4.68 -19.90 -3.81
N THR A 66 5.02 -19.57 -5.05
CA THR A 66 5.32 -20.54 -6.11
C THR A 66 6.76 -20.34 -6.60
N ALA A 67 7.17 -21.11 -7.60
CA ALA A 67 8.46 -20.89 -8.27
C ALA A 67 8.49 -19.58 -9.10
N GLU A 68 7.32 -19.00 -9.41
CA GLU A 68 7.19 -17.79 -10.23
C GLU A 68 7.17 -16.51 -9.38
N GLY A 69 6.77 -16.60 -8.11
CA GLY A 69 6.71 -15.45 -7.21
C GLY A 69 5.74 -15.65 -6.04
N GLY A 70 5.41 -14.55 -5.36
CA GLY A 70 4.50 -14.52 -4.21
C GLY A 70 3.12 -13.96 -4.57
N TYR A 71 2.07 -14.62 -4.11
CA TYR A 71 0.68 -14.14 -4.16
C TYR A 71 0.27 -13.63 -2.78
N PHE A 72 -0.39 -12.48 -2.74
CA PHE A 72 -0.82 -11.84 -1.49
C PHE A 72 -2.32 -11.54 -1.56
N LEU A 73 -3.08 -12.14 -0.65
CA LEU A 73 -4.53 -11.99 -0.53
C LEU A 73 -4.86 -11.28 0.78
N VAL A 74 -5.58 -10.16 0.70
CA VAL A 74 -6.16 -9.49 1.86
C VAL A 74 -7.67 -9.56 1.74
N ALA A 75 -8.31 -10.34 2.59
CA ALA A 75 -9.76 -10.56 2.61
C ALA A 75 -10.39 -9.88 3.82
N TRP A 76 -11.45 -9.11 3.59
CA TRP A 76 -12.11 -8.38 4.68
C TRP A 76 -13.26 -9.13 5.35
N GLY A 77 -13.60 -10.30 4.79
CA GLY A 77 -14.74 -11.10 5.21
C GLY A 77 -16.08 -10.48 4.82
N GLU A 78 -17.15 -11.00 5.40
CA GLU A 78 -18.52 -10.63 5.08
C GLU A 78 -18.82 -9.15 5.30
N GLN A 79 -19.39 -8.48 4.29
CA GLN A 79 -19.91 -7.12 4.37
C GLN A 79 -21.40 -7.07 4.02
N PRO A 80 -22.22 -6.30 4.76
CA PRO A 80 -23.68 -6.30 4.62
C PRO A 80 -24.19 -5.61 3.34
N THR A 81 -23.34 -4.83 2.67
CA THR A 81 -23.65 -4.12 1.43
C THR A 81 -22.52 -4.25 0.43
N GLY A 82 -22.79 -3.92 -0.83
CA GLY A 82 -21.74 -3.60 -1.80
C GLY A 82 -21.06 -2.26 -1.49
N GLY A 83 -20.00 -1.95 -2.25
CA GLY A 83 -19.27 -0.66 -2.18
C GLY A 83 -18.01 -0.68 -1.32
N TYR A 84 -17.78 -1.76 -0.57
CA TYR A 84 -16.51 -1.99 0.11
C TYR A 84 -15.45 -2.47 -0.88
N ARG A 85 -14.22 -1.93 -0.76
CA ARG A 85 -13.07 -2.32 -1.57
C ARG A 85 -11.87 -2.55 -0.67
N VAL A 86 -11.08 -3.59 -0.92
CA VAL A 86 -9.77 -3.76 -0.28
C VAL A 86 -8.73 -3.35 -1.32
N VAL A 87 -7.68 -2.67 -0.88
CA VAL A 87 -6.58 -2.22 -1.74
C VAL A 87 -5.28 -2.59 -1.07
N ILE A 88 -4.41 -3.32 -1.77
CA ILE A 88 -3.00 -3.47 -1.40
C ILE A 88 -2.28 -2.26 -2.01
N ALA A 89 -1.64 -1.46 -1.15
CA ALA A 89 -1.09 -0.17 -1.52
C ALA A 89 0.42 -0.21 -1.77
N GLU A 90 1.11 -1.13 -1.11
CA GLU A 90 2.57 -1.21 -1.10
C GLU A 90 3.01 -2.61 -0.66
N ILE A 91 4.10 -3.09 -1.28
CA ILE A 91 4.87 -4.23 -0.81
C ILE A 91 6.34 -3.80 -0.77
N THR A 92 6.97 -3.90 0.39
CA THR A 92 8.39 -3.58 0.56
C THR A 92 9.15 -4.77 1.13
N SER A 93 10.37 -4.98 0.65
CA SER A 93 11.32 -5.92 1.21
C SER A 93 12.19 -5.23 2.27
N THR A 94 12.20 -5.78 3.48
CA THR A 94 13.05 -5.32 4.59
C THR A 94 13.98 -6.43 5.04
N ALA A 95 14.86 -6.13 6.00
CA ALA A 95 15.71 -7.14 6.62
C ALA A 95 14.93 -8.25 7.35
N ASP A 96 13.67 -7.98 7.74
CA ASP A 96 12.82 -8.87 8.54
C ASP A 96 11.77 -9.62 7.70
N GLY A 97 11.76 -9.41 6.38
CA GLY A 97 10.85 -10.05 5.43
C GLY A 97 10.08 -9.03 4.59
N LEU A 98 8.91 -9.43 4.08
CA LEU A 98 8.04 -8.55 3.32
C LEU A 98 7.10 -7.80 4.26
N GLU A 99 6.90 -6.51 3.99
CA GLU A 99 5.83 -5.71 4.56
C GLU A 99 4.79 -5.44 3.48
N VAL A 100 3.55 -5.87 3.71
CA VAL A 100 2.42 -5.66 2.80
C VAL A 100 1.47 -4.68 3.47
N VAL A 101 1.28 -3.53 2.86
CA VAL A 101 0.36 -2.50 3.36
C VAL A 101 -0.93 -2.56 2.57
N ALA A 102 -2.05 -2.68 3.27
CA ALA A 102 -3.37 -2.71 2.66
C ALA A 102 -4.38 -1.88 3.43
N SER A 103 -5.48 -1.53 2.78
CA SER A 103 -6.58 -0.81 3.44
C SER A 103 -7.95 -1.19 2.90
N LEU A 104 -8.95 -1.17 3.79
CA LEU A 104 -10.35 -1.22 3.41
C LEU A 104 -10.85 0.19 3.10
N HIS A 105 -11.49 0.35 1.95
CA HIS A 105 -12.26 1.52 1.57
C HIS A 105 -13.75 1.19 1.68
N PRO A 106 -14.47 1.70 2.71
CA PRO A 106 -15.92 1.59 2.75
C PRO A 106 -16.58 2.47 1.66
N PRO A 107 -17.85 2.21 1.32
CA PRO A 107 -18.62 3.12 0.47
C PRO A 107 -18.67 4.52 1.06
N GLN A 108 -18.75 5.54 0.22
CA GLN A 108 -18.79 6.93 0.67
C GLN A 108 -20.13 7.23 1.37
N PRO A 109 -20.16 8.15 2.35
CA PRO A 109 -21.42 8.58 2.95
C PRO A 109 -22.40 9.10 1.90
N GLY A 110 -23.58 8.47 1.82
CA GLY A 110 -24.62 8.82 0.83
C GLY A 110 -24.44 8.17 -0.54
N GLU A 111 -23.41 7.34 -0.73
CA GLU A 111 -23.28 6.50 -1.91
C GLU A 111 -24.43 5.48 -1.96
N MET A 112 -25.05 5.34 -3.13
CA MET A 112 -26.04 4.30 -3.33
C MET A 112 -25.32 2.95 -3.41
N VAL A 113 -25.55 2.11 -2.40
CA VAL A 113 -24.98 0.76 -2.34
C VAL A 113 -26.05 -0.31 -2.56
N THR A 114 -25.62 -1.48 -3.01
CA THR A 114 -26.48 -2.66 -3.09
C THR A 114 -26.64 -3.29 -1.70
N GLN A 115 -27.86 -3.72 -1.38
CA GLN A 115 -28.15 -4.44 -0.12
C GLN A 115 -27.95 -5.95 -0.31
N VAL A 116 -26.71 -6.33 -0.63
CA VAL A 116 -26.32 -7.73 -0.86
C VAL A 116 -25.07 -7.99 -0.05
N ILE A 117 -25.01 -9.17 0.56
CA ILE A 117 -23.83 -9.64 1.28
C ILE A 117 -22.67 -9.79 0.28
N THR A 118 -21.54 -9.16 0.57
CA THR A 118 -20.31 -9.23 -0.25
C THR A 118 -19.11 -9.70 0.56
N TYR A 119 -18.04 -10.07 -0.13
CA TYR A 119 -16.77 -10.52 0.46
C TYR A 119 -15.62 -9.81 -0.27
N PRO A 120 -15.34 -8.54 0.06
CA PRO A 120 -14.30 -7.78 -0.63
C PRO A 120 -12.91 -8.30 -0.26
N TYR A 121 -12.06 -8.43 -1.26
CA TYR A 121 -10.66 -8.80 -1.11
C TYR A 121 -9.80 -8.11 -2.17
N ALA A 122 -8.50 -8.05 -1.92
CA ALA A 122 -7.49 -7.67 -2.90
C ALA A 122 -6.54 -8.86 -3.10
N LEU A 123 -6.12 -9.08 -4.34
CA LEU A 123 -5.18 -10.13 -4.71
C LEU A 123 -4.14 -9.57 -5.67
N VAL A 124 -2.88 -9.73 -5.30
CA VAL A 124 -1.75 -9.28 -6.12
C VAL A 124 -0.70 -10.37 -6.26
N PHE A 125 0.07 -10.31 -7.33
CA PHE A 125 1.21 -11.17 -7.61
C PHE A 125 2.49 -10.33 -7.68
N ALA A 126 3.53 -10.77 -6.97
CA ALA A 126 4.86 -10.19 -7.01
C ALA A 126 5.85 -11.20 -7.64
N PRO A 127 6.26 -11.00 -8.90
CA PRO A 127 7.11 -11.95 -9.61
C PRO A 127 8.51 -12.05 -8.98
N GLY A 128 9.05 -13.26 -8.93
CA GLY A 128 10.41 -13.53 -8.44
C GLY A 128 10.59 -13.44 -6.92
N VAL A 129 9.52 -13.16 -6.17
CA VAL A 129 9.56 -13.15 -4.71
C VAL A 129 9.57 -14.57 -4.15
N GLU A 130 10.65 -14.93 -3.48
CA GLU A 130 10.79 -16.23 -2.81
C GLU A 130 10.09 -16.26 -1.43
N GLN A 131 9.84 -17.48 -0.94
CA GLN A 131 9.22 -17.71 0.36
C GLN A 131 10.04 -17.09 1.50
N GLN A 132 9.39 -16.19 2.24
CA GLN A 132 9.97 -15.47 3.38
C GLN A 132 8.86 -15.02 4.35
N PRO A 133 9.19 -14.52 5.55
CA PRO A 133 8.19 -13.94 6.44
C PRO A 133 7.44 -12.79 5.78
N VAL A 134 6.14 -12.69 6.02
CA VAL A 134 5.27 -11.63 5.50
C VAL A 134 4.51 -10.99 6.65
N ASN A 135 4.68 -9.69 6.83
CA ASN A 135 3.97 -8.88 7.80
C ASN A 135 2.93 -8.03 7.06
N PHE A 136 1.66 -8.23 7.41
CA PHE A 136 0.58 -7.44 6.84
C PHE A 136 0.18 -6.31 7.78
N THR A 137 0.20 -5.08 7.29
CA THR A 137 -0.39 -3.93 7.95
C THR A 137 -1.67 -3.56 7.23
N VAL A 138 -2.82 -3.85 7.84
CA VAL A 138 -4.12 -3.59 7.23
C VAL A 138 -4.91 -2.59 8.05
N GLY A 139 -5.23 -1.45 7.43
CA GLY A 139 -6.03 -0.38 8.02
C GLY A 139 -7.43 -0.27 7.42
N GLU A 140 -8.25 0.61 7.97
CA GLU A 140 -9.43 1.13 7.29
C GLU A 140 -9.12 2.54 6.80
N ALA A 141 -9.34 2.80 5.53
CA ALA A 141 -9.28 4.14 4.97
C ALA A 141 -10.40 4.97 5.61
N GLY A 142 -10.01 5.89 6.50
CA GLY A 142 -10.92 6.82 7.17
C GLY A 142 -11.40 6.44 8.57
N ALA A 143 -10.94 5.32 9.16
CA ALA A 143 -11.22 5.04 10.57
C ALA A 143 -10.18 5.72 11.47
N ALA A 144 -10.55 6.86 12.04
CA ALA A 144 -9.83 7.43 13.17
C ALA A 144 -9.76 6.38 14.30
N SER A 145 -8.55 6.05 14.78
CA SER A 145 -8.39 5.32 16.04
C SER A 145 -9.12 6.05 17.17
N PRO A 146 -9.77 5.34 18.11
CA PRO A 146 -10.48 6.01 19.19
C PRO A 146 -9.50 6.59 20.21
N VAL A 147 -9.48 7.93 20.23
CA VAL A 147 -9.20 8.86 21.35
C VAL A 147 -7.78 8.90 21.92
N GLY A 148 -7.15 10.08 21.76
CA GLY A 148 -5.90 10.46 22.43
C GLY A 148 -5.51 11.94 22.41
N ASN A 149 -6.49 12.85 22.54
CA ASN A 149 -6.40 14.23 23.04
C ASN A 149 -5.52 15.32 22.34
N SER A 150 -6.19 16.42 21.97
CA SER A 150 -5.75 17.84 21.92
C SER A 150 -4.53 18.25 21.08
N ALA A 151 -4.76 18.87 19.92
CA ALA A 151 -4.37 20.27 19.62
C ALA A 151 -4.71 20.63 18.16
N SER A 152 -5.10 21.90 17.96
CA SER A 152 -5.58 22.53 16.74
C SER A 152 -4.62 22.54 15.54
N GLY A 153 -5.16 22.36 14.33
CA GLY A 153 -4.55 22.86 13.08
C GLY A 153 -5.01 22.18 11.79
N ALA A 154 -6.02 22.76 11.13
CA ALA A 154 -6.56 22.44 9.79
C ALA A 154 -7.25 21.05 9.59
N PRO A 155 -8.37 20.98 8.85
CA PRO A 155 -9.13 19.74 8.72
C PRO A 155 -8.45 18.77 7.75
N ALA A 156 -7.95 17.65 8.28
CA ALA A 156 -7.56 16.47 7.52
C ALA A 156 -8.84 15.77 7.01
N GLY A 157 -9.39 16.28 5.91
CA GLY A 157 -10.54 15.68 5.22
C GLY A 157 -10.10 14.53 4.32
N ASN A 158 -10.76 13.37 4.46
CA ASN A 158 -10.75 12.18 3.61
C ASN A 158 -9.86 12.25 2.35
N VAL A 159 -8.60 11.83 2.49
CA VAL A 159 -7.70 11.60 1.35
C VAL A 159 -8.10 10.29 0.67
N GLN A 160 -8.40 10.37 -0.62
CA GLN A 160 -8.72 9.26 -1.52
C GLN A 160 -7.49 8.96 -2.37
N VAL A 161 -7.26 7.68 -2.68
CA VAL A 161 -6.18 7.21 -3.57
C VAL A 161 -6.85 6.54 -4.75
N ASP A 162 -6.54 6.98 -5.97
CA ASP A 162 -7.02 6.35 -7.21
C ASP A 162 -5.84 6.24 -8.20
N SER A 163 -6.04 5.44 -9.25
CA SER A 163 -5.14 5.34 -10.40
C SER A 163 -5.90 5.65 -11.69
N GLY A 164 -5.16 5.98 -12.75
CA GLY A 164 -5.76 6.30 -14.03
C GLY A 164 -4.75 6.65 -15.09
N THR A 165 -5.26 7.10 -16.24
CA THR A 165 -4.44 7.62 -17.34
C THR A 165 -4.50 9.13 -17.35
N TYR A 166 -3.34 9.78 -17.31
CA TYR A 166 -3.26 11.23 -17.42
C TYR A 166 -3.69 11.68 -18.82
N VAL A 167 -4.68 12.57 -18.90
CA VAL A 167 -5.22 13.05 -20.18
C VAL A 167 -4.56 14.37 -20.57
N GLY A 168 -4.50 15.34 -19.65
CA GLY A 168 -3.92 16.66 -19.92
C GLY A 168 -4.23 17.71 -18.85
N GLN A 169 -3.74 18.94 -19.06
CA GLN A 169 -4.13 20.10 -18.25
C GLN A 169 -5.32 20.81 -18.89
N ILE A 170 -6.32 21.16 -18.08
CA ILE A 170 -7.46 21.98 -18.50
C ILE A 170 -7.08 23.46 -18.37
N ASP A 171 -6.39 23.80 -17.28
CA ASP A 171 -5.82 25.12 -16.99
C ASP A 171 -4.62 24.98 -16.02
N GLY A 172 -4.00 26.08 -15.63
CA GLY A 172 -2.83 26.05 -14.73
C GLY A 172 -3.10 25.58 -13.29
N ASN A 173 -4.34 25.22 -12.96
CA ASN A 173 -4.76 24.71 -11.66
C ASN A 173 -5.44 23.35 -11.74
N SER A 174 -5.74 22.84 -12.93
CA SER A 174 -6.66 21.71 -13.09
C SER A 174 -6.17 20.76 -14.16
N ILE A 175 -6.27 19.47 -13.87
CA ILE A 175 -5.90 18.40 -14.77
C ILE A 175 -7.05 17.44 -14.98
N GLU A 176 -6.94 16.65 -16.03
CA GLU A 176 -7.91 15.64 -16.41
C GLU A 176 -7.27 14.25 -16.35
N ILE A 177 -7.95 13.31 -15.68
CA ILE A 177 -7.51 11.91 -15.53
C ILE A 177 -8.68 11.00 -15.89
N GLU A 178 -8.41 10.01 -16.73
CA GLU A 178 -9.31 8.88 -16.96
C GLU A 178 -9.10 7.86 -15.84
N VAL A 179 -10.00 7.83 -14.86
CA VAL A 179 -9.86 7.02 -13.63
C VAL A 179 -10.16 5.55 -13.91
N SER A 180 -9.26 4.66 -13.50
CA SER A 180 -9.40 3.21 -13.65
C SER A 180 -10.64 2.70 -12.90
N GLY A 181 -11.47 1.88 -13.56
CA GLY A 181 -12.68 1.29 -12.96
C GLY A 181 -13.96 2.14 -13.04
N ALA A 182 -13.93 3.29 -13.71
CA ALA A 182 -15.15 4.05 -13.99
C ALA A 182 -16.11 3.27 -14.93
N PRO A 183 -17.44 3.30 -14.70
CA PRO A 183 -18.40 2.64 -15.58
C PRO A 183 -18.27 3.16 -17.02
N GLN A 184 -18.29 2.25 -18.01
CA GLN A 184 -18.14 2.60 -19.42
C GLN A 184 -19.04 3.79 -19.79
N GLY A 185 -18.42 4.91 -20.18
CA GLY A 185 -19.10 6.16 -20.53
C GLY A 185 -18.78 7.36 -19.63
N GLN A 186 -18.03 7.21 -18.53
CA GLN A 186 -17.42 8.32 -17.79
C GLN A 186 -15.92 8.37 -18.07
N VAL A 187 -15.58 9.08 -19.14
CA VAL A 187 -14.32 8.97 -19.89
C VAL A 187 -13.18 9.86 -19.41
N ALA A 188 -13.40 10.76 -18.46
CA ALA A 188 -12.37 11.60 -17.85
C ALA A 188 -12.96 12.44 -16.71
N ARG A 189 -12.22 12.63 -15.62
CA ARG A 189 -12.61 13.49 -14.49
C ARG A 189 -11.61 14.63 -14.32
N ALA A 190 -12.12 15.83 -14.10
CA ALA A 190 -11.32 17.00 -13.78
C ALA A 190 -10.97 17.03 -12.28
N PHE A 191 -9.70 17.29 -11.99
CA PHE A 191 -9.16 17.44 -10.65
C PHE A 191 -8.41 18.75 -10.52
N ARG A 192 -8.60 19.46 -9.41
CA ARG A 192 -7.81 20.64 -9.09
C ARG A 192 -6.50 20.23 -8.44
N LEU A 193 -5.37 20.84 -8.80
CA LEU A 193 -4.11 20.66 -8.10
C LEU A 193 -4.12 21.45 -6.79
N SER A 194 -3.60 20.85 -5.71
CA SER A 194 -3.21 21.60 -4.51
C SER A 194 -1.99 22.48 -4.80
N ASP A 195 -1.75 23.50 -3.97
CA ASP A 195 -0.57 24.38 -4.11
C ASP A 195 0.75 23.60 -4.02
N MET A 196 0.77 22.53 -3.21
CA MET A 196 1.92 21.65 -3.05
C MET A 196 2.23 20.92 -4.36
N VAL A 197 1.22 20.25 -4.94
CA VAL A 197 1.39 19.48 -6.19
C VAL A 197 1.66 20.41 -7.36
N LYS A 198 0.96 21.55 -7.43
CA LYS A 198 1.14 22.53 -8.50
C LYS A 198 2.59 23.04 -8.60
N SER A 199 3.26 23.19 -7.45
CA SER A 199 4.65 23.67 -7.39
C SER A 199 5.66 22.67 -7.97
N SER A 200 5.35 21.37 -7.93
CA SER A 200 6.21 20.30 -8.44
C SER A 200 5.72 19.67 -9.75
N PHE A 201 4.48 19.97 -10.18
CA PHE A 201 3.81 19.27 -11.27
C PHE A 201 4.60 19.24 -12.59
N ALA A 202 5.20 20.36 -12.97
CA ALA A 202 6.00 20.45 -14.20
C ALA A 202 7.24 19.54 -14.18
N GLY A 203 7.77 19.21 -13.00
CA GLY A 203 8.92 18.32 -12.83
C GLY A 203 8.59 16.83 -12.99
N LEU A 204 7.30 16.46 -12.98
CA LEU A 204 6.86 15.08 -13.15
C LEU A 204 6.98 14.60 -14.61
N GLY A 205 7.06 15.52 -15.57
CA GLY A 205 7.21 15.18 -16.99
C GLY A 205 6.07 14.32 -17.55
N LEU A 206 4.85 14.50 -17.03
CA LEU A 206 3.67 13.76 -17.48
C LEU A 206 3.25 14.16 -18.90
N GLU A 207 3.06 13.16 -19.75
CA GLU A 207 2.51 13.25 -21.09
C GLU A 207 1.16 12.54 -21.17
N SER A 208 0.29 12.98 -22.09
CA SER A 208 -1.02 12.36 -22.31
C SER A 208 -0.86 10.87 -22.60
N GLY A 209 -1.59 10.02 -21.88
CA GLY A 209 -1.46 8.56 -21.96
C GLY A 209 -0.58 7.95 -20.86
N ASP A 210 0.13 8.77 -20.07
CA ASP A 210 0.92 8.25 -18.95
C ASP A 210 0.02 7.68 -17.86
N PRO A 211 0.31 6.46 -17.36
CA PRO A 211 -0.39 5.93 -16.20
C PRO A 211 0.09 6.66 -14.94
N VAL A 212 -0.86 7.00 -14.08
CA VAL A 212 -0.62 7.76 -12.86
C VAL A 212 -1.34 7.14 -11.67
N ARG A 213 -0.71 7.26 -10.51
CA ARG A 213 -1.33 7.06 -9.20
C ARG A 213 -1.40 8.40 -8.49
N PHE A 214 -2.53 8.69 -7.86
CA PHE A 214 -2.74 10.00 -7.27
C PHE A 214 -3.60 9.94 -6.01
N THR A 215 -3.40 10.93 -5.14
CA THR A 215 -4.21 11.17 -3.96
C THR A 215 -4.97 12.47 -4.11
N TYR A 216 -6.23 12.51 -3.65
CA TYR A 216 -7.05 13.71 -3.66
C TYR A 216 -8.01 13.79 -2.48
N THR A 217 -8.45 14.99 -2.14
CA THR A 217 -9.48 15.24 -1.14
C THR A 217 -10.70 15.89 -1.79
N LEU A 218 -11.90 15.70 -1.23
CA LEU A 218 -13.05 16.53 -1.57
C LEU A 218 -13.08 17.73 -0.62
N ASN A 219 -12.96 18.94 -1.16
CA ASN A 219 -13.08 20.14 -0.34
C ASN A 219 -14.53 20.38 0.11
N GLU A 220 -14.77 21.41 0.92
CA GLU A 220 -16.12 21.76 1.43
C GLU A 220 -17.17 22.01 0.32
N HIS A 221 -16.72 22.26 -0.92
CA HIS A 221 -17.56 22.43 -2.10
C HIS A 221 -17.71 21.16 -2.95
N GLY A 222 -17.21 20.02 -2.48
CA GLY A 222 -17.24 18.73 -3.19
C GLY A 222 -16.28 18.67 -4.39
N GLN A 223 -15.33 19.60 -4.51
CA GLN A 223 -14.35 19.58 -5.60
C GLN A 223 -13.18 18.66 -5.24
N ALA A 224 -12.78 17.80 -6.18
CA ALA A 224 -11.63 16.91 -6.02
C ALA A 224 -10.31 17.70 -6.16
N VAL A 225 -9.51 17.71 -5.11
CA VAL A 225 -8.24 18.43 -5.02
C VAL A 225 -7.10 17.42 -4.85
N ILE A 226 -6.26 17.27 -5.87
CA ILE A 226 -5.08 16.40 -5.86
C ILE A 226 -4.05 16.91 -4.86
N THR A 227 -3.71 16.05 -3.92
CA THR A 227 -2.73 16.25 -2.85
C THR A 227 -1.41 15.52 -3.13
N GLY A 228 -1.38 14.59 -4.07
CA GLY A 228 -0.17 13.93 -4.56
C GLY A 228 -0.46 13.22 -5.88
N ILE A 229 0.53 13.15 -6.77
CA ILE A 229 0.42 12.45 -8.05
C ILE A 229 1.80 12.01 -8.48
N GLU A 230 1.90 10.79 -9.01
CA GLU A 230 3.13 10.21 -9.52
C GLU A 230 2.86 9.46 -10.82
N LYS A 231 3.87 9.44 -11.69
CA LYS A 231 3.88 8.59 -12.88
C LYS A 231 4.24 7.17 -12.47
N THR A 232 3.44 6.21 -12.90
CA THR A 232 3.75 4.78 -12.78
C THR A 232 4.38 4.29 -14.09
N TRP A 233 5.29 3.31 -14.06
CA TRP A 233 6.09 2.88 -15.22
C TRP A 233 5.70 1.49 -15.70
#